data_AF-A0A178VK58-F1
#
_entry.id   AF-A0A178VK58-F1
#
_cell.length_a   1.000
_cell.length_b   1.000
_cell.length_c   1.000
_cell.angle_alpha   90.00
_cell.angle_beta   90.00
_cell.angle_gamma   90.00
#
_symmetry.space_group_name_H-M   'P 1'
#
loop_
_entity.id
_entity.type
_entity.pdbx_description
1 polymer ?
#
loop_
_entity_poly.entity_id
_entity_poly.type
_entity_poly.pdbx_seq_one_letter_code
_entity_poly.pdbx_strand_id
1 'polypeptide(L)'
;MDEECLLLAELAATAVDFPKTGKIVSMPFHLKPKLYPDFMGKEDYQTYKSNKILGRLYRRVKEVYDEDAEASSEESTDPSAIPYDAVLEIPGFEDLIPEAWGHKCSYDGQLIGLLGQYKVQKEEEIVTGHIWSMPKYTSKKQGELKERLKHSYNSLKKEFRKVFEETIPDHENFSEEEKNILYEKKASAWYHVTYHPEWVKKSLELQDPDESSHAAMLSFAWIAADYLARIKIRSREMGSIDSAKPVDSLAKFLAQRL
;
A
#
# COMPACT_ATOMS: atom_id res chain seq x y z
N MET A 1 3.25 -6.42 -44.80
CA MET A 1 3.06 -5.35 -43.80
C MET A 1 2.20 -4.28 -44.44
N ASP A 2 1.30 -3.68 -43.69
CA ASP A 2 0.38 -2.66 -44.18
C ASP A 2 1.12 -1.34 -44.43
N GLU A 3 0.98 -0.75 -45.62
CA GLU A 3 1.67 0.47 -46.04
C GLU A 3 1.23 1.68 -45.21
N GLU A 4 -0.04 1.73 -44.79
CA GLU A 4 -0.57 2.78 -43.93
C GLU A 4 0.10 2.75 -42.55
N CYS A 5 0.37 1.54 -42.03
CA CYS A 5 1.05 1.35 -40.75
C CYS A 5 2.52 1.80 -40.81
N LEU A 6 3.22 1.57 -41.93
CA LEU A 6 4.60 2.01 -42.13
C LEU A 6 4.69 3.53 -42.16
N LEU A 7 3.79 4.18 -42.91
CA LEU A 7 3.70 5.64 -42.96
C LEU A 7 3.42 6.24 -41.58
N LEU A 8 2.49 5.66 -40.82
CA LEU A 8 2.23 6.09 -39.45
C LEU A 8 3.45 5.98 -38.53
N ALA A 9 4.21 4.89 -38.65
CA ALA A 9 5.42 4.69 -37.86
C ALA A 9 6.49 5.75 -38.18
N GLU A 10 6.69 6.10 -39.46
CA GLU A 10 7.62 7.14 -39.89
C GLU A 10 7.22 8.54 -39.40
N LEU A 11 5.92 8.87 -39.52
CA LEU A 11 5.38 10.14 -39.03
C LEU A 11 5.53 10.25 -37.51
N ALA A 12 5.27 9.17 -36.77
CA ALA A 12 5.44 9.12 -35.32
C ALA A 12 6.91 9.28 -34.91
N ALA A 13 7.85 8.62 -35.60
CA ALA A 13 9.28 8.76 -35.36
C ALA A 13 9.73 10.22 -35.56
N THR A 14 9.31 10.84 -36.66
CA THR A 14 9.64 12.24 -36.95
C THR A 14 9.06 13.20 -35.91
N ALA A 15 7.83 12.95 -35.43
CA ALA A 15 7.19 13.77 -34.40
C ALA A 15 7.92 13.71 -33.05
N VAL A 16 8.46 12.55 -32.65
CA VAL A 16 9.25 12.40 -31.42
C VAL A 16 10.57 13.18 -31.50
N ASP A 17 11.20 13.21 -32.66
CA ASP A 17 12.44 13.96 -32.91
C ASP A 17 12.21 15.45 -33.22
N PHE A 18 10.98 15.97 -33.11
CA PHE A 18 10.67 17.39 -33.27
C PHE A 18 11.56 18.32 -32.42
N PRO A 19 11.84 18.05 -31.13
CA PRO A 19 12.72 18.91 -30.32
C PRO A 19 14.15 19.02 -30.85
N LYS A 20 14.61 18.03 -31.63
CA LYS A 20 15.95 18.00 -32.22
C LYS A 20 15.99 18.55 -33.64
N THR A 21 14.96 18.26 -34.43
CA THR A 21 14.94 18.49 -35.88
C THR A 21 14.15 19.72 -36.30
N GLY A 22 13.26 20.22 -35.44
CA GLY A 22 12.33 21.31 -35.75
C GLY A 22 11.27 20.98 -36.80
N LYS A 23 11.20 19.73 -37.29
CA LYS A 23 10.25 19.32 -38.33
C LYS A 23 8.88 18.99 -37.72
N ILE A 24 7.90 19.84 -38.01
CA ILE A 24 6.50 19.60 -37.60
C ILE A 24 5.86 18.63 -38.57
N VAL A 25 5.23 17.59 -38.03
CA VAL A 25 4.47 16.59 -38.79
C VAL A 25 3.02 16.63 -38.35
N SER A 26 2.10 16.55 -39.30
CA SER A 26 0.66 16.47 -39.05
C SER A 26 0.11 15.13 -39.55
N MET A 27 -0.88 14.59 -38.83
CA MET A 27 -1.53 13.32 -39.16
C MET A 27 -2.44 13.48 -40.40
N PRO A 28 -2.18 12.78 -41.52
CA PRO A 28 -3.04 12.81 -42.71
C PRO A 28 -4.47 12.36 -42.39
N PHE A 29 -5.47 13.00 -43.02
CA PHE A 29 -6.88 12.73 -42.74
C PHE A 29 -7.31 11.31 -43.07
N HIS A 30 -6.77 10.71 -44.13
CA HIS A 30 -7.12 9.33 -44.53
C HIS A 30 -6.63 8.27 -43.54
N LEU A 31 -5.58 8.57 -42.76
CA LEU A 31 -5.06 7.69 -41.72
C LEU A 31 -5.76 7.85 -40.37
N LYS A 32 -6.70 8.81 -40.23
CA LYS A 32 -7.44 9.00 -38.98
C LYS A 32 -8.54 7.94 -38.85
N PRO A 33 -8.52 7.12 -37.79
CA PRO A 33 -9.58 6.15 -37.57
C PRO A 33 -10.93 6.85 -37.35
N LYS A 34 -11.99 6.30 -37.96
CA LYS A 34 -13.37 6.76 -37.71
C LYS A 34 -13.94 6.20 -36.40
N LEU A 35 -13.54 4.97 -36.06
CA LEU A 35 -13.87 4.27 -34.83
C LEU A 35 -12.60 3.74 -34.20
N TYR A 36 -12.56 3.75 -32.87
CA TYR A 36 -11.43 3.29 -32.09
C TYR A 36 -11.75 1.94 -31.44
N PRO A 37 -10.77 1.07 -31.23
CA PRO A 37 -10.95 -0.13 -30.41
C PRO A 37 -11.42 0.22 -28.99
N ASP A 38 -12.29 -0.62 -28.42
CA ASP A 38 -12.78 -0.54 -27.04
C ASP A 38 -11.73 -0.30 -25.96
N PHE A 39 -10.56 -0.93 -26.09
CA PHE A 39 -9.46 -0.76 -25.14
C PHE A 39 -8.81 0.64 -25.16
N MET A 40 -9.14 1.53 -26.09
CA MET A 40 -8.62 2.91 -26.13
C MET A 40 -9.42 3.90 -25.26
N GLY A 41 -10.50 3.46 -24.61
CA GLY A 41 -11.24 4.26 -23.62
C GLY A 41 -11.85 5.54 -24.21
N LYS A 42 -12.32 5.50 -25.46
CA LYS A 42 -13.12 6.56 -26.08
C LYS A 42 -14.59 6.40 -25.70
N GLU A 43 -15.36 7.45 -25.93
CA GLU A 43 -16.81 7.43 -25.76
C GLU A 43 -17.45 6.28 -26.57
N ASP A 44 -18.58 5.75 -26.09
CA ASP A 44 -19.22 4.56 -26.66
C ASP A 44 -19.57 4.72 -28.15
N TYR A 45 -19.98 5.93 -28.56
CA TYR A 45 -20.33 6.23 -29.95
C TYR A 45 -19.13 6.30 -30.91
N GLN A 46 -17.90 6.36 -30.38
CA GLN A 46 -16.65 6.41 -31.18
C GLN A 46 -15.90 5.09 -31.19
N THR A 47 -16.52 4.03 -30.67
CA THR A 47 -15.81 2.82 -30.27
C THR A 47 -16.40 1.56 -30.91
N TYR A 48 -15.56 0.56 -31.18
CA TYR A 48 -15.99 -0.78 -31.60
C TYR A 48 -15.37 -1.89 -30.73
N LYS A 49 -16.09 -3.00 -30.61
CA LYS A 49 -15.65 -4.19 -29.87
C LYS A 49 -14.50 -4.88 -30.61
N SER A 50 -13.28 -4.82 -30.07
CA SER A 50 -12.12 -5.46 -30.70
C SER A 50 -12.08 -6.97 -30.43
N ASN A 51 -11.93 -7.77 -31.48
CA ASN A 51 -11.80 -9.23 -31.39
C ASN A 51 -10.35 -9.70 -31.22
N LYS A 52 -9.38 -8.77 -31.27
CA LYS A 52 -7.94 -9.02 -31.09
C LYS A 52 -7.61 -9.26 -29.61
N ILE A 53 -6.41 -9.80 -29.36
CA ILE A 53 -5.95 -10.16 -28.01
C ILE A 53 -6.05 -9.00 -27.01
N LEU A 54 -5.68 -7.78 -27.41
CA LEU A 54 -5.76 -6.59 -26.55
C LEU A 54 -7.20 -6.26 -26.13
N GLY A 55 -8.17 -6.37 -27.06
CA GLY A 55 -9.58 -6.13 -26.73
C GLY A 55 -10.16 -7.21 -25.83
N ARG A 56 -9.76 -8.48 -26.02
CA ARG A 56 -10.14 -9.58 -25.12
C ARG A 56 -9.57 -9.37 -23.71
N LEU A 57 -8.29 -9.02 -23.62
CA LEU A 57 -7.62 -8.78 -22.34
C LEU A 57 -8.20 -7.57 -21.61
N TYR A 58 -8.41 -6.46 -22.32
CA TYR A 58 -9.00 -5.25 -21.76
C TYR A 58 -10.36 -5.52 -21.11
N ARG A 59 -11.27 -6.21 -21.82
CA ARG A 59 -12.58 -6.55 -21.27
C ARG A 59 -12.48 -7.48 -20.06
N ARG A 60 -11.61 -8.49 -20.12
CA ARG A 60 -11.43 -9.41 -18.99
C ARG A 60 -10.90 -8.72 -17.74
N VAL A 61 -9.95 -7.80 -17.91
CA VAL A 61 -9.42 -7.00 -16.80
C VAL A 61 -10.47 -6.02 -16.29
N LYS A 62 -11.19 -5.36 -17.20
CA LYS A 62 -12.25 -4.41 -16.82
C LYS A 62 -13.38 -5.09 -16.04
N GLU A 63 -13.84 -6.27 -16.47
CA GLU A 63 -14.83 -7.08 -15.75
C GLU A 63 -14.38 -7.35 -14.31
N VAL A 64 -13.13 -7.79 -14.11
CA VAL A 64 -12.58 -8.05 -12.76
C VAL A 64 -12.51 -6.77 -11.93
N TYR A 65 -12.06 -5.65 -12.52
CA TYR A 65 -12.01 -4.38 -11.80
C TYR A 65 -13.39 -3.83 -11.43
N ASP A 66 -14.38 -3.97 -12.30
CA ASP A 66 -15.75 -3.51 -12.05
C ASP A 66 -16.39 -4.40 -10.95
N GLU A 67 -16.17 -5.73 -10.99
CA GLU A 67 -16.58 -6.68 -9.93
C GLU A 67 -15.90 -6.36 -8.58
N ASP A 68 -14.59 -6.12 -8.58
CA ASP A 68 -13.82 -5.79 -7.37
C ASP A 68 -14.21 -4.41 -6.82
N ALA A 69 -14.51 -3.44 -7.68
CA ALA A 69 -14.94 -2.10 -7.27
C ALA A 69 -16.33 -2.09 -6.65
N GLU A 70 -17.27 -2.89 -7.17
CA GLU A 70 -18.59 -3.10 -6.58
C GLU A 70 -18.47 -3.82 -5.21
N ALA A 71 -17.66 -4.88 -5.12
CA ALA A 71 -17.41 -5.59 -3.86
C ALA A 71 -16.73 -4.70 -2.78
N SER A 72 -15.78 -3.85 -3.20
CA SER A 72 -15.02 -2.95 -2.31
C SER A 72 -15.83 -1.74 -1.82
N SER A 73 -17.02 -1.49 -2.39
CA SER A 73 -17.88 -0.37 -2.03
C SER A 73 -18.89 -0.72 -0.93
N GLU A 74 -19.12 -2.01 -0.66
CA GLU A 74 -20.12 -2.50 0.28
C GLU A 74 -19.54 -3.04 1.61
N GLU A 75 -18.24 -3.33 1.68
CA GLU A 75 -17.62 -3.80 2.93
C GLU A 75 -17.28 -2.63 3.86
N SER A 76 -18.27 -2.22 4.65
CA SER A 76 -17.98 -1.70 5.99
C SER A 76 -17.18 -2.78 6.72
N THR A 77 -15.88 -2.56 6.95
CA THR A 77 -15.03 -3.51 7.67
C THR A 77 -15.59 -3.70 9.08
N ASP A 78 -16.38 -4.76 9.31
CA ASP A 78 -16.79 -5.15 10.65
C ASP A 78 -15.50 -5.37 11.46
N PRO A 79 -15.32 -4.71 12.63
CA PRO A 79 -14.17 -4.94 13.49
C PRO A 79 -13.91 -6.42 13.80
N SER A 80 -14.96 -7.25 13.73
CA SER A 80 -14.91 -8.70 13.97
C SER A 80 -14.36 -9.50 12.79
N ALA A 81 -14.29 -8.92 11.58
CA ALA A 81 -13.80 -9.59 10.38
C ALA A 81 -12.26 -9.57 10.28
N ILE A 82 -11.59 -8.74 11.08
CA ILE A 82 -10.14 -8.62 11.06
C ILE A 82 -9.51 -9.84 11.74
N PRO A 83 -8.68 -10.63 11.04
CA PRO A 83 -8.07 -11.81 11.63
C PRO A 83 -7.04 -11.41 12.70
N TYR A 84 -7.24 -11.93 13.91
CA TYR A 84 -6.35 -11.74 15.04
C TYR A 84 -5.57 -13.02 15.34
N ASP A 85 -4.24 -12.91 15.41
CA ASP A 85 -3.32 -14.02 15.64
C ASP A 85 -2.74 -13.96 17.05
N ALA A 86 -3.35 -14.73 17.97
CA ALA A 86 -2.94 -14.80 19.37
C ALA A 86 -1.50 -15.33 19.56
N VAL A 87 -0.88 -15.94 18.54
CA VAL A 87 0.52 -16.37 18.62
C VAL A 87 1.48 -15.17 18.66
N LEU A 88 1.02 -14.00 18.23
CA LEU A 88 1.81 -12.77 18.30
C LEU A 88 1.76 -12.13 19.70
N GLU A 89 1.03 -12.70 20.66
CA GLU A 89 0.98 -12.26 22.05
C GLU A 89 2.17 -12.84 22.83
N ILE A 90 2.98 -11.97 23.44
CA ILE A 90 4.12 -12.38 24.28
C ILE A 90 3.88 -11.93 25.71
N PRO A 91 4.08 -12.80 26.71
CA PRO A 91 3.88 -12.45 28.12
C PRO A 91 4.57 -11.13 28.53
N GLY A 92 3.80 -10.22 29.13
CA GLY A 92 4.28 -8.90 29.56
C GLY A 92 4.18 -7.81 28.49
N PHE A 93 3.42 -8.06 27.40
CA PHE A 93 3.03 -7.03 26.45
C PHE A 93 1.92 -6.12 27.01
N GLU A 94 1.15 -6.63 27.96
CA GLU A 94 -0.02 -5.98 28.54
C GLU A 94 0.33 -4.65 29.22
N ASP A 95 1.50 -4.60 29.87
CA ASP A 95 2.02 -3.40 30.54
C ASP A 95 2.34 -2.27 29.54
N LEU A 96 2.62 -2.61 28.29
CA LEU A 96 2.98 -1.67 27.22
C LEU A 96 1.76 -1.22 26.39
N ILE A 97 0.58 -1.80 26.61
CA ILE A 97 -0.64 -1.46 25.87
C ILE A 97 -1.00 0.03 25.97
N PRO A 98 -0.96 0.69 27.16
CA PRO A 98 -1.33 2.11 27.26
C PRO A 98 -0.41 3.03 26.44
N GLU A 99 0.89 2.75 26.45
CA GLU A 99 1.88 3.50 25.65
C GLU A 99 1.68 3.23 24.15
N ALA A 100 1.54 1.95 23.77
CA ALA A 100 1.28 1.54 22.39
C ALA A 100 0.01 2.20 21.83
N TRP A 101 -1.04 2.31 22.63
CA TRP A 101 -2.28 3.00 22.25
C TRP A 101 -2.05 4.49 21.98
N GLY A 102 -1.29 5.17 22.84
CA GLY A 102 -0.94 6.58 22.62
C GLY A 102 -0.18 6.80 21.30
N HIS A 103 0.78 5.91 21.01
CA HIS A 103 1.49 5.95 19.73
C HIS A 103 0.59 5.63 18.54
N LYS A 104 -0.31 4.65 18.65
CA LYS A 104 -1.28 4.35 17.60
C LYS A 104 -2.15 5.56 17.29
N CYS A 105 -2.77 6.19 18.29
CA CYS A 105 -3.59 7.38 18.07
C CYS A 105 -2.81 8.52 17.41
N SER A 106 -1.55 8.72 17.80
CA SER A 106 -0.68 9.72 17.17
C SER A 106 -0.38 9.37 15.70
N TYR A 107 -0.08 8.10 15.42
CA TYR A 107 0.19 7.61 14.07
C TYR A 107 -1.04 7.78 13.17
N ASP A 108 -2.19 7.30 13.62
CA ASP A 108 -3.45 7.36 12.88
C ASP A 108 -3.81 8.80 12.56
N GLY A 109 -3.71 9.73 13.53
CA GLY A 109 -3.97 11.15 13.29
C GLY A 109 -3.02 11.78 12.27
N GLN A 110 -1.73 11.46 12.32
CA GLN A 110 -0.76 11.96 11.33
C GLN A 110 -0.99 11.36 9.94
N LEU A 111 -1.36 10.07 9.87
CA LEU A 111 -1.66 9.38 8.61
C LEU A 111 -2.94 9.92 7.96
N ILE A 112 -4.01 10.08 8.74
CA ILE A 112 -5.28 10.68 8.29
C ILE A 112 -5.04 12.10 7.78
N GLY A 113 -4.28 12.92 8.52
CA GLY A 113 -3.90 14.26 8.08
C GLY A 113 -3.13 14.27 6.76
N LEU A 114 -2.22 13.30 6.58
CA LEU A 114 -1.47 13.14 5.33
C LEU A 114 -2.38 12.72 4.16
N LEU A 115 -3.29 11.77 4.37
CA LEU A 115 -4.28 11.35 3.38
C LEU A 115 -5.18 12.52 2.96
N GLY A 116 -5.70 13.27 3.94
CA GLY A 116 -6.52 14.46 3.72
C GLY A 116 -5.81 15.56 2.92
N GLN A 117 -4.54 15.84 3.23
CA GLN A 117 -3.74 16.84 2.51
C GLN A 117 -3.60 16.54 1.02
N TYR A 118 -3.44 15.26 0.67
CA TYR A 118 -3.25 14.81 -0.71
C TYR A 118 -4.53 14.33 -1.39
N LYS A 119 -5.67 14.40 -0.68
CA LYS A 119 -6.98 13.92 -1.11
C LYS A 119 -6.94 12.45 -1.55
N VAL A 120 -6.23 11.64 -0.77
CA VAL A 120 -6.23 10.18 -0.90
C VAL A 120 -7.26 9.64 0.07
N GLN A 121 -8.11 8.74 -0.39
CA GLN A 121 -9.25 8.28 0.39
C GLN A 121 -8.90 7.16 1.36
N LYS A 122 -8.07 6.20 0.93
CA LYS A 122 -7.86 4.97 1.70
C LYS A 122 -6.39 4.72 2.06
N GLU A 123 -6.17 4.00 3.16
CA GLU A 123 -4.83 3.66 3.65
C GLU A 123 -4.09 2.72 2.69
N GLU A 124 -4.78 1.75 2.08
CA GLU A 124 -4.14 0.78 1.19
C GLU A 124 -3.46 1.44 -0.02
N GLU A 125 -3.96 2.59 -0.48
CA GLU A 125 -3.38 3.33 -1.60
C GLU A 125 -1.97 3.84 -1.29
N ILE A 126 -1.79 4.41 -0.11
CA ILE A 126 -0.49 4.97 0.30
C ILE A 126 0.48 3.88 0.71
N VAL A 127 -0.02 2.81 1.35
CA VAL A 127 0.77 1.69 1.83
C VAL A 127 1.32 0.86 0.66
N THR A 128 0.47 0.54 -0.33
CA THR A 128 0.89 -0.17 -1.56
C THR A 128 1.65 0.73 -2.54
N GLY A 129 1.50 2.06 -2.38
CA GLY A 129 2.02 3.06 -3.32
C GLY A 129 1.21 3.18 -4.61
N HIS A 130 0.09 2.47 -4.72
CA HIS A 130 -0.83 2.58 -5.85
C HIS A 130 -1.93 3.59 -5.51
N ILE A 131 -1.76 4.84 -5.96
CA ILE A 131 -2.68 5.94 -5.67
C ILE A 131 -3.62 6.18 -6.85
N TRP A 132 -4.92 5.98 -6.64
CA TRP A 132 -5.97 6.14 -7.64
C TRP A 132 -7.03 7.18 -7.27
N SER A 133 -7.27 7.47 -5.98
CA SER A 133 -8.27 8.45 -5.52
C SER A 133 -7.82 9.91 -5.63
N MET A 134 -6.51 10.14 -5.73
CA MET A 134 -5.94 11.48 -5.87
C MET A 134 -6.53 12.22 -7.09
N PRO A 135 -6.88 13.52 -6.96
CA PRO A 135 -7.42 14.29 -8.08
C PRO A 135 -6.53 14.28 -9.32
N LYS A 136 -7.14 14.29 -10.49
CA LYS A 136 -6.42 14.29 -11.77
C LYS A 136 -5.73 15.63 -11.99
N TYR A 137 -4.41 15.60 -12.18
CA TYR A 137 -3.58 16.75 -12.54
C TYR A 137 -2.82 16.47 -13.86
N THR A 138 -2.05 17.45 -14.34
CA THR A 138 -1.07 17.20 -15.41
C THR A 138 -0.09 16.10 -15.00
N SER A 139 0.29 15.22 -15.94
CA SER A 139 1.13 14.04 -15.67
C SER A 139 2.39 14.37 -14.84
N LYS A 140 3.06 15.49 -15.13
CA LYS A 140 4.22 15.97 -14.36
C LYS A 140 3.86 16.27 -12.89
N LYS A 141 2.84 17.10 -12.66
CA LYS A 141 2.39 17.50 -11.31
C LYS A 141 1.87 16.30 -10.51
N GLN A 142 1.17 15.38 -11.18
CA GLN A 142 0.69 14.17 -10.54
C GLN A 142 1.85 13.27 -10.09
N GLY A 143 2.89 13.13 -10.91
CA GLY A 143 4.12 12.43 -10.53
C GLY A 143 4.80 13.04 -9.30
N GLU A 144 5.00 14.36 -9.30
CA GLU A 144 5.61 15.10 -8.18
C GLU A 144 4.79 14.95 -6.88
N LEU A 145 3.46 15.00 -6.95
CA LEU A 145 2.59 14.83 -5.79
C LEU A 145 2.67 13.41 -5.22
N LYS A 146 2.64 12.38 -6.09
CA LYS A 146 2.79 10.98 -5.67
C LYS A 146 4.16 10.74 -5.03
N GLU A 147 5.22 11.34 -5.58
CA GLU A 147 6.56 11.24 -5.02
C GLU A 147 6.65 11.92 -3.65
N ARG A 148 6.11 13.13 -3.50
CA ARG A 148 6.08 13.83 -2.21
C ARG A 148 5.29 13.07 -1.15
N LEU A 149 4.11 12.55 -1.51
CA LEU A 149 3.30 11.72 -0.61
C LEU A 149 4.07 10.48 -0.14
N LYS A 150 4.74 9.78 -1.07
CA LYS A 150 5.59 8.63 -0.74
C LYS A 150 6.73 9.01 0.20
N HIS A 151 7.37 10.17 0.00
CA HIS A 151 8.42 10.64 0.89
C HIS A 151 7.88 10.95 2.29
N SER A 152 6.76 11.68 2.39
CA SER A 152 6.11 11.99 3.66
C SER A 152 5.72 10.72 4.43
N TYR A 153 5.10 9.74 3.78
CA TYR A 153 4.76 8.47 4.41
C TYR A 153 5.99 7.68 4.89
N ASN A 154 7.07 7.68 4.11
CA ASN A 154 8.31 7.04 4.54
C ASN A 154 8.97 7.78 5.72
N SER A 155 8.87 9.10 5.79
CA SER A 155 9.32 9.88 6.95
C SER A 155 8.50 9.55 8.19
N LEU A 156 7.17 9.46 8.06
CA LEU A 156 6.27 9.04 9.15
C LEU A 156 6.66 7.65 9.69
N LYS A 157 6.84 6.66 8.80
CA LYS A 157 7.31 5.33 9.22
C LYS A 157 8.65 5.37 9.94
N LYS A 158 9.60 6.20 9.47
CA LYS A 158 10.93 6.34 10.11
C LYS A 158 10.84 6.98 11.48
N GLU A 159 9.99 7.99 11.64
CA GLU A 159 9.75 8.65 12.92
C GLU A 159 9.20 7.66 13.95
N PHE A 160 8.12 6.97 13.62
CA PHE A 160 7.54 5.98 14.52
C PHE A 160 8.43 4.76 14.72
N ARG A 161 9.30 4.43 13.75
CA ARG A 161 10.35 3.43 13.96
C ARG A 161 11.36 3.88 15.02
N LYS A 162 11.76 5.15 15.03
CA LYS A 162 12.61 5.68 16.09
C LYS A 162 11.91 5.69 17.44
N VAL A 163 10.65 6.12 17.49
CA VAL A 163 9.85 6.04 18.72
C VAL A 163 9.71 4.60 19.21
N PHE A 164 9.63 3.63 18.30
CA PHE A 164 9.68 2.22 18.64
C PHE A 164 11.00 1.83 19.32
N GLU A 165 12.12 2.31 18.79
CA GLU A 165 13.48 1.98 19.24
C GLU A 165 13.91 2.73 20.52
N GLU A 166 13.52 4.00 20.68
CA GLU A 166 13.96 4.94 21.72
C GLU A 166 13.30 4.74 23.10
N THR A 167 12.10 4.14 23.19
CA THR A 167 11.44 3.89 24.48
C THR A 167 12.26 2.96 25.39
N ILE A 168 13.15 2.13 24.83
CA ILE A 168 14.02 1.29 25.65
C ILE A 168 15.20 2.14 26.12
N PRO A 169 15.34 2.43 27.43
CA PRO A 169 16.46 3.23 27.90
C PRO A 169 17.78 2.51 27.62
N ASP A 170 18.68 3.16 26.89
CA ASP A 170 20.08 2.74 26.65
C ASP A 170 20.92 2.60 27.95
N HIS A 171 20.32 2.88 29.11
CA HIS A 171 20.99 3.01 30.40
C HIS A 171 21.16 1.70 31.18
N GLU A 172 20.63 0.59 30.69
CA GLU A 172 20.89 -0.74 31.26
C GLU A 172 21.74 -1.56 30.27
N ASN A 173 22.81 -2.18 30.77
CA ASN A 173 23.70 -3.06 30.00
C ASN A 173 22.99 -4.36 29.61
N PHE A 174 21.87 -4.27 28.89
CA PHE A 174 21.14 -5.42 28.38
C PHE A 174 21.93 -6.10 27.28
N SER A 175 21.96 -7.42 27.29
CA SER A 175 22.38 -8.22 26.14
C SER A 175 21.48 -7.92 24.95
N GLU A 176 21.98 -8.16 23.75
CA GLU A 176 21.18 -8.01 22.52
C GLU A 176 19.93 -8.90 22.55
N GLU A 177 19.99 -10.08 23.16
CA GLU A 177 18.83 -10.95 23.39
C GLU A 177 17.77 -10.33 24.30
N GLU A 178 18.16 -9.63 25.36
CA GLU A 178 17.23 -9.02 26.31
C GLU A 178 16.52 -7.82 25.67
N LYS A 179 17.25 -7.02 24.90
CA LYS A 179 16.67 -5.94 24.08
C LYS A 179 15.68 -6.50 23.06
N ASN A 180 16.04 -7.59 22.37
CA ASN A 180 15.17 -8.24 21.39
C ASN A 180 13.87 -8.74 22.02
N ILE A 181 13.92 -9.34 23.21
CA ILE A 181 12.70 -9.76 23.94
C ILE A 181 11.83 -8.55 24.28
N LEU A 182 12.42 -7.44 24.71
CA LEU A 182 11.67 -6.23 25.02
C LEU A 182 11.03 -5.59 23.77
N TYR A 183 11.76 -5.54 22.66
CA TYR A 183 11.20 -5.11 21.37
C TYR A 183 10.07 -6.02 20.92
N GLU A 184 10.16 -7.33 21.13
CA GLU A 184 9.09 -8.26 20.78
C GLU A 184 7.83 -8.06 21.63
N LYS A 185 7.98 -7.80 22.94
CA LYS A 185 6.85 -7.41 23.80
C LYS A 185 6.19 -6.12 23.31
N LYS A 186 7.00 -5.12 22.94
CA LYS A 186 6.50 -3.85 22.40
C LYS A 186 5.80 -4.05 21.05
N ALA A 187 6.37 -4.85 20.15
CA ALA A 187 5.78 -5.17 18.86
C ALA A 187 4.44 -5.89 19.02
N SER A 188 4.39 -6.83 19.97
CA SER A 188 3.17 -7.53 20.37
C SER A 188 2.08 -6.57 20.86
N ALA A 189 2.44 -5.61 21.73
CA ALA A 189 1.52 -4.56 22.16
C ALA A 189 1.02 -3.69 21.00
N TRP A 190 1.91 -3.30 20.07
CA TRP A 190 1.56 -2.54 18.87
C TRP A 190 0.63 -3.32 17.94
N TYR A 191 0.86 -4.62 17.78
CA TYR A 191 -0.03 -5.52 17.04
C TYR A 191 -1.40 -5.62 17.71
N HIS A 192 -1.44 -5.83 19.03
CA HIS A 192 -2.67 -5.94 19.80
C HIS A 192 -3.54 -4.69 19.65
N VAL A 193 -2.99 -3.50 19.88
CA VAL A 193 -3.77 -2.25 19.75
C VAL A 193 -4.22 -1.98 18.31
N THR A 194 -3.58 -2.58 17.31
CA THR A 194 -3.92 -2.41 15.89
C THR A 194 -4.99 -3.37 15.41
N TYR A 195 -4.87 -4.66 15.74
CA TYR A 195 -5.67 -5.74 15.14
C TYR A 195 -6.72 -6.33 16.10
N HIS A 196 -6.61 -6.12 17.41
CA HIS A 196 -7.56 -6.71 18.34
C HIS A 196 -8.95 -6.05 18.20
N PRO A 197 -10.05 -6.83 18.10
CA PRO A 197 -11.39 -6.30 17.79
C PRO A 197 -11.85 -5.16 18.71
N GLU A 198 -11.54 -5.23 20.01
CA GLU A 198 -11.90 -4.20 20.99
C GLU A 198 -11.20 -2.87 20.71
N TRP A 199 -9.91 -2.92 20.36
CA TRP A 199 -9.11 -1.73 20.08
C TRP A 199 -9.40 -1.14 18.70
N VAL A 200 -9.74 -1.99 17.73
CA VAL A 200 -10.25 -1.55 16.43
C VAL A 200 -11.55 -0.78 16.61
N LYS A 201 -12.51 -1.33 17.36
CA LYS A 201 -13.78 -0.66 17.66
C LYS A 201 -13.55 0.69 18.35
N LYS A 202 -12.66 0.72 19.35
CA LYS A 202 -12.30 1.96 20.06
C LYS A 202 -11.66 3.01 19.14
N SER A 203 -10.85 2.57 18.17
CA SER A 203 -10.21 3.45 17.19
C SER A 203 -11.25 4.07 16.24
N LEU A 204 -12.22 3.27 15.78
CA LEU A 204 -13.34 3.75 14.96
C LEU A 204 -14.25 4.72 15.72
N GLU A 205 -14.52 4.48 17.00
CA GLU A 205 -15.32 5.39 17.84
C GLU A 205 -14.66 6.76 18.06
N LEU A 206 -13.33 6.86 17.91
CA LEU A 206 -12.59 8.12 18.01
C LEU A 206 -12.58 8.92 16.69
N GLN A 207 -12.95 8.30 15.57
CA GLN A 207 -13.02 8.99 14.28
C GLN A 207 -14.31 9.82 14.21
N ASP A 208 -14.22 11.04 13.68
CA ASP A 208 -15.37 11.92 13.55
C ASP A 208 -16.39 11.32 12.53
N PRO A 209 -17.70 11.36 12.83
CA PRO A 209 -18.73 10.77 11.97
C PRO A 209 -18.82 11.41 10.57
N ASP A 210 -18.27 12.61 10.38
CA ASP A 210 -18.31 13.39 9.13
C ASP A 210 -17.15 13.08 8.16
N GLU A 211 -16.13 12.32 8.56
CA GLU A 211 -15.04 11.94 7.65
C GLU A 211 -15.42 10.72 6.81
N SER A 212 -15.24 10.83 5.49
CA SER A 212 -15.69 9.87 4.47
C SER A 212 -14.95 8.52 4.45
N SER A 213 -14.12 8.23 5.45
CA SER A 213 -13.27 7.03 5.50
C SER A 213 -13.36 6.37 6.88
N HIS A 214 -14.50 5.75 7.15
CA HIS A 214 -14.78 4.90 8.33
C HIS A 214 -14.04 3.55 8.27
N ALA A 215 -12.72 3.59 8.05
CA ALA A 215 -11.89 2.40 7.97
C ALA A 215 -10.87 2.39 9.11
N ALA A 216 -10.67 1.22 9.70
CA ALA A 216 -9.63 1.02 10.70
C ALA A 216 -8.24 1.18 10.05
N MET A 217 -7.36 1.96 10.68
CA MET A 217 -5.97 2.08 10.25
C MET A 217 -5.17 0.88 10.76
N LEU A 218 -4.56 0.13 9.86
CA LEU A 218 -3.93 -1.17 10.12
C LEU A 218 -2.41 -1.19 9.88
N SER A 219 -1.85 -0.16 9.26
CA SER A 219 -0.42 -0.13 8.92
C SER A 219 0.51 0.19 10.08
N PHE A 220 -0.02 0.64 11.24
CA PHE A 220 0.79 0.97 12.42
C PHE A 220 1.68 -0.20 12.89
N ALA A 221 1.10 -1.40 13.06
CA ALA A 221 1.87 -2.56 13.50
C ALA A 221 2.96 -2.98 12.49
N TRP A 222 2.86 -2.57 11.22
CA TRP A 222 3.81 -2.96 10.18
C TRP A 222 5.17 -2.27 10.35
N ILE A 223 5.23 -1.22 11.18
CA ILE A 223 6.48 -0.55 11.55
C ILE A 223 7.42 -1.50 12.32
N ALA A 224 6.87 -2.45 13.07
CA ALA A 224 7.59 -3.47 13.82
C ALA A 224 7.43 -4.88 13.22
N ALA A 225 7.14 -4.98 11.92
CA ALA A 225 6.87 -6.24 11.24
C ALA A 225 8.04 -7.26 11.34
N ASP A 226 9.28 -6.76 11.43
CA ASP A 226 10.47 -7.58 11.64
C ASP A 226 10.45 -8.31 12.98
N TYR A 227 10.05 -7.64 14.07
CA TYR A 227 9.88 -8.27 15.38
C TYR A 227 8.69 -9.20 15.39
N LEU A 228 7.54 -8.82 14.83
CA LEU A 228 6.38 -9.71 14.70
C LEU A 228 6.71 -11.00 13.93
N ALA A 229 7.50 -10.87 12.85
CA ALA A 229 7.99 -12.04 12.12
C ALA A 229 8.88 -12.94 12.99
N ARG A 230 9.77 -12.37 13.81
CA ARG A 230 10.60 -13.14 14.77
C ARG A 230 9.75 -13.92 15.77
N ILE A 231 8.69 -13.32 16.33
CA ILE A 231 7.75 -14.01 17.23
C ILE A 231 7.12 -15.22 16.52
N LYS A 232 6.65 -15.00 15.28
CA LYS A 232 6.00 -16.06 14.49
C LYS A 232 6.97 -17.18 14.09
N ILE A 233 8.23 -16.85 13.85
CA ILE A 233 9.27 -17.85 13.57
C ILE A 233 9.54 -18.67 14.83
N ARG A 234 9.81 -18.04 15.98
CA ARG A 234 10.12 -18.74 17.24
C ARG A 234 9.01 -19.69 17.69
N SER A 235 7.75 -19.26 17.58
CA SER A 235 6.60 -20.10 17.89
C SER A 235 6.48 -21.34 16.98
N ARG A 236 7.02 -21.29 15.76
CA ARG A 236 7.11 -22.44 14.84
C ARG A 236 8.33 -23.32 15.10
N GLU A 237 9.45 -22.79 15.58
CA GLU A 237 10.62 -23.61 15.94
C GLU A 237 10.31 -24.57 17.12
N MET A 238 9.39 -24.19 18.01
CA MET A 238 8.81 -25.11 19.01
C MET A 238 7.89 -26.20 18.42
N GLY A 239 7.53 -26.10 17.14
CA GLY A 239 6.69 -27.05 16.41
C GLY A 239 7.26 -27.40 15.02
N SER A 240 8.37 -28.14 14.99
CA SER A 240 8.97 -28.82 13.81
C SER A 240 9.15 -27.97 12.53
N ILE A 241 10.38 -27.55 12.23
CA ILE A 241 10.74 -26.77 11.04
C ILE A 241 10.80 -27.65 9.78
N ASP A 242 10.14 -27.21 8.70
CA ASP A 242 10.22 -27.85 7.39
C ASP A 242 10.92 -26.91 6.39
N SER A 243 12.24 -27.05 6.28
CA SER A 243 13.20 -26.14 5.64
C SER A 243 12.98 -25.79 4.15
N ALA A 244 11.91 -26.29 3.53
CA ALA A 244 11.50 -25.98 2.17
C ALA A 244 10.67 -24.68 2.05
N LYS A 245 10.22 -24.08 3.16
CA LYS A 245 9.34 -22.90 3.13
C LYS A 245 10.13 -21.58 3.00
N PRO A 246 9.72 -20.63 2.13
CA PRO A 246 10.39 -19.33 1.96
C PRO A 246 10.54 -18.51 3.24
N VAL A 247 9.63 -18.72 4.20
CA VAL A 247 9.64 -18.07 5.52
C VAL A 247 10.85 -18.50 6.35
N ASP A 248 11.34 -19.72 6.17
CA ASP A 248 12.49 -20.25 6.92
C ASP A 248 13.82 -19.67 6.37
N SER A 249 13.83 -19.25 5.11
CA SER A 249 14.93 -18.46 4.53
C SER A 249 14.97 -17.03 5.08
N LEU A 250 13.80 -16.41 5.33
CA LEU A 250 13.72 -15.11 6.01
C LEU A 250 14.14 -15.25 7.48
N ALA A 251 13.76 -16.34 8.15
CA ALA A 251 14.22 -16.65 9.50
C ALA A 251 15.74 -16.77 9.58
N LYS A 252 16.37 -17.52 8.67
CA LYS A 252 17.82 -17.60 8.55
C LYS A 252 18.46 -16.25 8.25
N PHE A 253 17.86 -15.44 7.38
CA PHE A 253 18.37 -14.11 7.04
C PHE A 253 18.30 -13.13 8.22
N LEU A 254 17.21 -13.16 9.00
CA LEU A 254 17.06 -12.36 10.21
C LEU A 254 18.01 -12.84 11.33
N ALA A 255 18.26 -14.14 11.44
CA ALA A 255 19.21 -14.72 12.39
C ALA A 255 20.68 -14.39 12.05
N GLN A 256 21.02 -14.23 10.76
CA GLN A 256 22.38 -13.90 10.29
C GLN A 256 22.73 -12.41 10.35
N ARG A 257 21.74 -11.55 10.61
CA ARG A 257 21.90 -10.09 10.66
C ARG A 257 21.91 -9.53 12.09
N LEU A 258 21.84 -10.44 13.06
CA LEU A 258 22.35 -10.30 14.44
C LEU A 258 23.87 -10.48 14.42
#